data_AF-A0A6J7HT38-F1
#
_entry.id   AF-A0A6J7HT38-F1
#
_cell.length_a   1.000
_cell.length_b   1.000
_cell.length_c   1.000
_cell.angle_alpha   90.00
_cell.angle_beta   90.00
_cell.angle_gamma   90.00
#
_symmetry.space_group_name_H-M   'P 1'
#
loop_
_entity.id
_entity.type
_entity.pdbx_description
1 polymer ?
#
loop_
_entity_poly.entity_id
_entity_poly.type
_entity_poly.pdbx_seq_one_letter_code
_entity_poly.pdbx_strand_id
1 'polypeptide(L)' 'MSGLDLMMGKKVQQSMMGSNRFVADIPRLVDHYLAGRLDLDHMVGATATLEDLPRVLDDLEAGRVLGRTVITY' A
#
# COMPACT_ATOMS: atom_id res chain seq x y z
N MET A 1 -7.22 -4.06 -24.70
CA MET A 1 -6.20 -5.07 -25.06
C MET A 1 -6.90 -6.14 -25.88
N SER A 2 -6.49 -6.30 -27.14
CA SER A 2 -7.10 -7.23 -28.09
C SER A 2 -6.34 -8.55 -28.16
N GLY A 3 -6.90 -9.61 -28.76
CA GLY A 3 -6.15 -10.86 -29.00
C GLY A 3 -4.92 -10.65 -29.90
N LEU A 4 -5.00 -9.69 -30.82
CA LEU A 4 -3.91 -9.31 -31.74
C LEU A 4 -2.70 -8.73 -31.00
N ASP A 5 -2.93 -8.00 -29.90
CA ASP A 5 -1.87 -7.45 -29.05
C ASP A 5 -0.97 -8.54 -28.46
N LEU A 6 -1.55 -9.68 -28.06
CA LEU A 6 -0.82 -10.81 -27.49
C LEU A 6 -0.04 -11.58 -28.57
N MET A 7 -0.62 -11.73 -29.77
CA MET A 7 0.06 -12.35 -30.92
C MET A 7 1.26 -11.53 -31.41
N MET A 8 1.20 -10.19 -31.26
CA MET A 8 2.32 -9.28 -31.52
C MET A 8 3.32 -9.20 -30.36
N GLY A 9 3.19 -10.04 -29.33
CA GLY A 9 4.20 -10.22 -28.28
C GLY A 9 3.98 -9.42 -27.00
N LYS A 10 2.87 -8.66 -26.85
CA LYS A 10 2.51 -8.10 -25.54
C LYS A 10 2.13 -9.23 -24.58
N LYS A 11 2.36 -9.03 -23.28
CA LYS A 11 2.10 -10.04 -22.24
C LYS A 11 1.21 -9.48 -21.15
N VAL A 12 0.34 -10.33 -20.62
CA VAL A 12 -0.36 -10.09 -19.36
C VAL A 12 0.46 -10.75 -18.26
N GLN A 13 0.81 -9.97 -17.24
CA GLN A 13 1.51 -10.46 -16.06
C GLN A 13 0.63 -10.25 -14.85
N GLN A 14 0.47 -11.31 -14.07
CA GLN A 14 -0.14 -11.23 -12.76
C GLN A 14 0.86 -10.65 -11.76
N SER A 15 0.34 -9.94 -10.77
CA SER A 15 1.10 -9.52 -9.61
C SER A 15 0.28 -9.74 -8.36
N MET A 16 0.91 -10.33 -7.35
CA MET A 16 0.37 -10.43 -6.01
C MET A 16 1.33 -9.71 -5.09
N MET A 17 0.83 -8.74 -4.30
CA MET A 17 1.65 -7.86 -3.46
C MET A 17 2.84 -7.20 -4.19
N GLY A 18 2.64 -6.72 -5.42
CA GLY A 18 3.71 -6.11 -6.21
C GLY A 18 4.78 -7.10 -6.69
N SER A 19 4.47 -8.41 -6.68
CA SER A 19 5.38 -9.49 -7.06
C SER A 19 6.63 -9.56 -6.17
N ASN A 20 6.50 -9.14 -4.91
CA ASN A 20 7.60 -9.10 -3.97
C ASN A 20 8.01 -10.50 -3.49
N ARG A 21 9.25 -10.59 -3.01
CA ARG A 21 9.80 -11.71 -2.25
C ARG A 21 9.82 -11.32 -0.78
N PHE A 22 8.69 -11.48 -0.09
CA PHE A 22 8.42 -10.95 1.26
C PHE A 22 9.64 -10.91 2.21
N VAL A 23 10.29 -12.06 2.46
CA VAL A 23 11.43 -12.17 3.38
C VAL A 23 12.64 -11.32 2.95
N ALA A 24 12.91 -11.22 1.65
CA ALA A 24 14.07 -10.51 1.13
C ALA A 24 13.79 -9.02 0.88
N ASP A 25 12.57 -8.69 0.46
CA ASP A 25 12.23 -7.35 0.00
C ASP A 25 11.78 -6.43 1.14
N ILE A 26 11.12 -6.95 2.18
CA ILE A 26 10.68 -6.12 3.31
C ILE A 26 11.87 -5.43 4.01
N PRO A 27 12.97 -6.12 4.38
CA PRO A 27 14.13 -5.45 4.98
C PRO A 27 14.70 -4.36 4.06
N ARG A 28 14.76 -4.61 2.75
CA ARG A 28 15.22 -3.63 1.77
C ARG A 28 14.31 -2.41 1.71
N LEU A 29 13.00 -2.58 1.75
CA LEU A 29 12.04 -1.48 1.76
C LEU A 29 12.16 -0.63 3.03
N VAL A 30 12.42 -1.26 4.18
CA VAL A 30 12.74 -0.56 5.43
C VAL A 30 14.03 0.25 5.28
N ASP A 31 15.10 -0.34 4.73
CA ASP A 31 16.35 0.37 4.46
C ASP A 31 16.13 1.56 3.51
N HIS A 32 15.20 1.46 2.56
CA HIS A 32 14.87 2.54 1.64
C HIS A 32 14.15 3.69 2.36
N TYR A 33 13.21 3.38 3.26
CA TYR A 33 12.56 4.37 4.11
C TYR A 33 13.57 5.09 5.01
N LEU A 34 14.40 4.35 5.73
CA LEU A 34 15.43 4.92 6.61
C LEU A 34 16.47 5.75 5.85
N ALA A 35 16.75 5.41 4.60
CA ALA A 35 17.64 6.16 3.71
C ALA A 35 16.94 7.35 3.00
N GLY A 36 15.67 7.65 3.30
CA GLY A 36 14.91 8.74 2.66
C GLY A 36 14.55 8.50 1.19
N ARG A 37 14.68 7.27 0.69
CA ARG A 37 14.35 6.87 -0.69
C ARG A 37 12.89 6.42 -0.85
N LEU A 38 12.16 6.31 0.25
CA LEU A 38 10.76 5.93 0.28
C LEU A 38 10.04 6.83 1.29
N ASP A 39 9.14 7.69 0.83
CA ASP A 39 8.36 8.60 1.68
C ASP A 39 7.07 7.90 2.12
N LEU A 40 7.14 7.20 3.24
CA LEU A 40 5.98 6.55 3.86
C LEU A 40 5.19 7.52 4.75
N ASP A 41 5.83 8.57 5.25
CA ASP A 41 5.21 9.50 6.19
C ASP A 41 4.07 10.28 5.52
N HIS A 42 4.25 10.65 4.24
CA HIS A 42 3.18 11.29 3.46
C HIS A 42 1.96 10.40 3.22
N MET A 43 2.08 9.07 3.35
CA MET A 43 0.95 8.15 3.22
C MET A 43 0.07 8.12 4.48
N VAL A 44 0.56 8.62 5.62
CA VAL A 44 -0.19 8.65 6.89
C VAL A 44 -1.14 9.84 6.88
N GLY A 45 -2.43 9.56 6.76
CA GLY A 45 -3.48 10.59 6.75
C GLY A 45 -4.02 10.93 8.14
N ALA A 46 -3.95 9.98 9.08
CA ALA A 46 -4.42 10.16 10.45
C ALA A 46 -3.71 9.19 11.42
N THR A 47 -3.71 9.57 12.70
CA THR A 47 -3.34 8.70 13.82
C THR A 47 -4.50 8.66 14.80
N ALA A 48 -4.84 7.48 15.30
CA ALA A 48 -5.96 7.27 16.20
C ALA A 48 -5.62 6.22 17.26
N THR A 49 -6.39 6.23 18.35
CA THR A 49 -6.26 5.24 19.43
C THR A 49 -7.07 3.98 19.12
N LEU A 50 -6.92 2.93 19.93
CA LEU A 50 -7.74 1.73 19.78
C LEU A 50 -9.23 2.01 20.09
N GLU A 51 -9.51 2.95 20.99
CA GLU A 51 -10.86 3.40 21.34
C GLU A 51 -11.56 4.12 20.18
N ASP A 52 -10.80 4.78 19.31
CA ASP A 52 -11.31 5.47 18.12
C ASP A 52 -11.70 4.50 16.97
N LEU A 53 -11.40 3.21 17.09
CA LEU A 53 -11.53 2.25 16.00
C LEU A 53 -12.92 2.22 15.34
N PRO A 54 -14.06 2.27 16.07
CA PRO A 54 -15.38 2.32 15.44
C PRO A 54 -15.52 3.50 14.46
N ARG A 55 -15.14 4.70 14.90
CA ARG A 55 -15.19 5.91 14.08
C ARG A 55 -14.26 5.82 12.87
N VAL A 56 -13.05 5.27 13.06
CA VAL A 56 -12.07 5.12 11.97
C VAL A 56 -12.58 4.17 10.89
N LEU A 57 -13.27 3.10 11.27
CA LEU A 57 -13.87 2.16 10.32
C LEU A 57 -15.05 2.81 9.56
N ASP A 58 -15.89 3.58 10.25
CA ASP A 58 -16.98 4.35 9.60
C ASP A 58 -16.43 5.39 8.60
N ASP A 59 -15.33 6.06 8.95
CA ASP A 59 -14.63 7.01 8.07
C ASP A 59 -14.03 6.31 6.83
N LEU A 60 -13.50 5.09 7.01
CA LEU A 60 -12.98 4.26 5.93
C LEU A 60 -14.07 3.82 4.96
N GLU A 61 -15.19 3.31 5.47
CA GLU A 61 -16.33 2.87 4.65
C GLU A 61 -16.94 4.03 3.87
N ALA A 62 -17.03 5.20 4.50
CA ALA A 62 -17.54 6.40 3.86
C ALA A 62 -16.56 7.09 2.89
N GLY A 63 -15.35 6.55 2.71
CA GLY A 63 -14.33 7.11 1.81
C GLY A 63 -13.77 8.46 2.27
N ARG A 64 -13.84 8.78 3.57
CA ARG A 64 -13.32 10.03 4.14
C ARG A 64 -11.82 9.99 4.46
N VAL A 65 -11.19 8.84 4.27
CA VAL A 65 -9.76 8.62 4.52
C VAL A 65 -8.96 8.89 3.24
N LEU A 66 -8.08 9.90 3.28
CA LEU A 66 -7.22 10.28 2.15
C LEU A 66 -5.95 9.40 2.00
N GLY A 67 -5.64 8.58 3.01
CA GLY A 67 -4.42 7.77 3.06
C GLY A 67 -4.54 6.56 4.00
N ARG A 68 -3.57 6.38 4.89
CA ARG A 68 -3.59 5.34 5.93
C ARG A 68 -3.80 5.95 7.31
N THR A 69 -4.65 5.29 8.11
CA THR A 69 -4.80 5.59 9.53
C THR A 69 -3.91 4.65 10.33
N VAL A 70 -3.01 5.21 11.13
CA VAL A 70 -2.15 4.44 12.05
C VAL A 70 -2.85 4.33 13.40
N ILE A 71 -3.06 3.10 13.89
CA ILE A 71 -3.64 2.83 15.20
C ILE A 71 -2.53 2.68 16.23
N THR A 72 -2.68 3.39 17.34
CA THR A 72 -1.75 3.39 18.49
C THR A 72 -2.47 2.88 19.74
N TYR A 73 -1.72 2.29 20.68
CA TYR A 73 -2.22 1.66 21.90
C TYR A 73 -1.25 1.88 23.06
#